data_AF-A0A1Z9D625-F1
#
_entry.id   AF-A0A1Z9D625-F1
#
_cell.length_a   1.000
_cell.length_b   1.000
_cell.length_c   1.000
_cell.angle_alpha   90.00
_cell.angle_beta   90.00
_cell.angle_gamma   90.00
#
_symmetry.space_group_name_H-M   'P 1'
#
loop_
_entity.id
_entity.type
_entity.pdbx_description
1 polymer ?
#
loop_
_entity_poly.entity_id
_entity_poly.type
_entity_poly.pdbx_seq_one_letter_code
_entity_poly.pdbx_strand_id
1 'polypeptide(L)'
;MTIPIFLSEAIPLEIRNILKSLEVGMPVRFRHDEGLISFICEEYITICVRKIPDETYRNGEREVNVICRQQDWDELEIEDTHFQNKRNYRGKTNDHPGNEMLPPINER
;
A
#
# COMPACT_ATOMS: atom_id res chain seq x y z
N MET A 1 -8.76 -13.27 -4.94
CA MET A 1 -8.98 -12.43 -6.14
C MET A 1 -7.99 -11.29 -6.02
N THR A 2 -6.95 -11.26 -6.85
CA THR A 2 -5.99 -10.17 -6.91
C THR A 2 -6.56 -9.08 -7.80
N ILE A 3 -6.56 -7.83 -7.31
CA ILE A 3 -7.03 -6.69 -8.10
C ILE A 3 -5.80 -6.08 -8.76
N PRO A 4 -5.71 -6.04 -10.10
CA PRO A 4 -4.71 -5.21 -10.77
C PRO A 4 -4.94 -3.75 -10.36
N ILE A 5 -3.88 -3.03 -9.97
CA ILE A 5 -3.95 -1.59 -9.65
C ILE A 5 -4.17 -0.83 -10.97
N PHE A 6 -5.34 -0.97 -11.60
CA PHE A 6 -5.69 -0.15 -12.73
C PHE A 6 -6.02 1.26 -12.25
N LEU A 7 -5.45 2.27 -12.89
CA LEU A 7 -6.18 3.21 -13.74
C LEU A 7 -5.20 4.29 -14.21
N SER A 8 -5.06 4.43 -15.53
CA SER A 8 -4.48 5.62 -16.18
C SER A 8 -5.22 6.93 -15.87
N GLU A 9 -6.21 6.88 -14.97
CA GLU A 9 -7.04 7.97 -14.47
C GLU A 9 -7.16 7.99 -12.92
N ALA A 10 -6.40 7.17 -12.18
CA ALA A 10 -6.43 7.21 -10.72
C ALA A 10 -5.94 8.59 -10.25
N ILE A 11 -6.80 9.30 -9.51
CA ILE A 11 -6.47 10.61 -8.94
C ILE A 11 -5.20 10.44 -8.09
N PRO A 12 -4.15 11.28 -8.21
CA PRO A 12 -2.88 11.12 -7.48
C PRO A 12 -2.99 10.89 -5.97
N LEU A 13 -4.12 11.28 -5.38
CA LEU A 13 -4.50 11.00 -3.99
C LEU A 13 -4.66 9.52 -3.67
N GLU A 14 -5.16 8.71 -4.60
CA GLU A 14 -5.40 7.28 -4.41
C GLU A 14 -4.08 6.51 -4.40
N ILE A 15 -3.16 6.78 -5.34
CA ILE A 15 -1.81 6.18 -5.36
C ILE A 15 -1.05 6.51 -4.07
N ARG A 16 -1.10 7.77 -3.61
CA ARG A 16 -0.46 8.15 -2.34
C ARG A 16 -1.04 7.38 -1.15
N ASN A 17 -2.34 7.11 -1.12
CA ASN A 17 -2.96 6.33 -0.05
C ASN A 17 -2.60 4.85 -0.15
N ILE A 18 -2.51 4.30 -1.37
CA ILE A 18 -2.05 2.93 -1.65
C ILE A 18 -0.62 2.74 -1.13
N LEU A 19 0.30 3.64 -1.48
CA LEU A 19 1.70 3.58 -1.00
C LEU A 19 1.80 3.68 0.52
N LYS A 20 0.92 4.46 1.16
CA LYS A 20 0.86 4.54 2.62
C LYS A 20 0.34 3.28 3.29
N SER A 21 -0.45 2.48 2.58
CA SER A 21 -0.93 1.19 3.06
C SER A 21 0.04 0.03 2.78
N LEU A 22 1.04 0.24 1.91
CA LEU A 22 2.05 -0.77 1.64
C LEU A 22 3.02 -0.89 2.81
N GLU A 23 3.23 -2.13 3.27
CA GLU A 23 4.16 -2.47 4.33
C GLU A 23 5.17 -3.52 3.82
N VAL A 24 6.38 -3.49 4.38
CA VAL A 24 7.40 -4.50 4.10
C VAL A 24 6.89 -5.86 4.61
N GLY A 25 7.02 -6.89 3.78
CA GLY A 25 6.51 -8.24 4.04
C GLY A 25 5.12 -8.51 3.48
N MET A 26 4.46 -7.54 2.85
CA MET A 26 3.19 -7.78 2.15
C MET A 26 3.39 -8.62 0.88
N PRO A 27 2.48 -9.57 0.60
CA PRO A 27 2.47 -10.31 -0.65
C PRO A 27 2.01 -9.40 -1.79
N VAL A 28 2.80 -9.40 -2.86
CA VAL A 28 2.52 -8.63 -4.07
C VAL A 28 2.87 -9.46 -5.30
N ARG A 29 2.17 -9.14 -6.39
CA ARG A 29 2.46 -9.69 -7.71
C ARG A 29 2.86 -8.55 -8.63
N PHE A 30 3.96 -8.71 -9.33
CA PHE A 30 4.43 -7.75 -10.33
C PHE A 30 4.67 -8.50 -11.64
N ARG A 31 3.87 -8.20 -12.66
CA ARG A 31 3.87 -8.90 -13.95
C ARG A 31 3.68 -10.42 -13.81
N HIS A 32 4.77 -11.17 -13.87
CA HIS A 32 4.81 -12.63 -13.79
C HIS A 32 5.49 -13.14 -12.51
N ASP A 33 6.03 -12.23 -11.70
CA ASP A 33 6.74 -12.55 -10.47
C ASP A 33 5.84 -12.32 -9.26
N GLU A 34 5.77 -13.31 -8.39
CA GLU A 34 5.06 -13.27 -7.11
C GLU A 34 6.07 -13.27 -5.98
N GLY A 35 5.90 -12.39 -5.00
CA GLY A 35 6.86 -12.25 -3.92
C GLY A 35 6.38 -11.38 -2.78
N LEU A 36 7.31 -11.07 -1.88
CA LEU A 36 7.06 -10.20 -0.74
C LEU A 36 7.79 -8.88 -0.92
N ILE A 37 7.16 -7.77 -0.54
CA ILE A 37 7.85 -6.49 -0.52
C ILE A 37 9.02 -6.56 0.47
N SER A 38 10.24 -6.32 0.02
CA SER A 38 11.44 -6.25 0.87
C SER A 38 11.84 -4.81 1.19
N PHE A 39 11.48 -3.85 0.33
CA PHE A 39 11.79 -2.44 0.52
C PHE A 39 10.80 -1.54 -0.22
N ILE A 40 10.52 -0.36 0.35
CA ILE A 40 9.61 0.65 -0.22
C ILE A 40 10.27 2.01 -0.10
N CYS A 41 10.27 2.77 -1.20
CA CYS A 41 10.57 4.20 -1.18
C CYS A 41 9.69 4.95 -2.19
N GLU A 42 9.88 6.26 -2.30
CA GLU A 42 9.10 7.10 -3.22
C GLU A 42 9.43 6.86 -4.70
N GLU A 43 10.62 6.31 -4.99
CA GLU A 43 11.11 6.10 -6.36
C GLU A 43 10.89 4.67 -6.87
N TYR A 44 10.96 3.67 -5.98
CA TYR A 44 10.82 2.26 -6.34
C TYR A 44 10.43 1.39 -5.14
N ILE A 45 9.92 0.20 -5.47
CA ILE A 45 9.59 -0.88 -4.55
C ILE A 45 10.43 -2.08 -4.94
N THR A 46 10.99 -2.77 -3.94
CA THR A 46 11.73 -4.02 -4.15
C THR A 46 10.88 -5.19 -3.68
N ILE A 47 10.80 -6.21 -4.52
CA ILE A 47 10.01 -7.42 -4.29
C ILE A 47 10.95 -8.62 -4.25
N CYS A 48 10.98 -9.33 -3.13
CA CYS A 48 11.72 -10.57 -2.97
C CYS A 48 10.89 -11.74 -3.52
N VAL A 49 11.33 -12.27 -4.65
CA VAL A 49 10.64 -13.38 -5.37
C VAL A 49 11.16 -14.73 -4.90
N ARG A 50 12.42 -14.80 -4.46
CA ARG A 50 13.03 -16.05 -4.00
C ARG A 50 14.08 -15.82 -2.93
N LYS A 51 14.06 -16.67 -1.90
CA LYS A 51 15.13 -16.81 -0.90
C LYS A 51 15.84 -18.15 -1.10
N ILE A 52 17.16 -18.14 -1.10
CA ILE A 52 18.00 -19.32 -1.29
C ILE A 52 18.95 -19.39 -0.08
N PRO A 53 18.95 -20.47 0.71
CA PRO A 53 19.85 -20.60 1.84
C PRO A 53 21.31 -20.63 1.35
N ASP A 54 22.14 -19.77 1.91
CA ASP A 54 23.56 -19.65 1.57
C ASP A 54 24.34 -19.10 2.78
N GLU A 55 25.05 -19.99 3.48
CA GLU A 55 25.81 -19.69 4.70
C GLU A 55 27.02 -18.77 4.46
N THR A 56 27.39 -18.53 3.20
CA THR A 56 28.49 -17.60 2.87
C THR A 56 28.07 -16.13 3.02
N TYR A 57 26.76 -15.85 3.03
CA TYR A 57 26.23 -14.51 3.18
C TYR A 57 25.91 -14.21 4.66
N ARG A 58 26.01 -12.92 5.03
CA ARG A 58 25.78 -12.45 6.42
C ARG A 58 24.43 -12.90 7.00
N ASN A 59 23.39 -12.97 6.17
CA ASN A 59 22.04 -13.33 6.59
C ASN A 59 21.78 -14.84 6.48
N GLY A 60 22.76 -15.63 6.04
CA GLY A 60 22.59 -17.06 5.75
C GLY A 60 21.68 -17.35 4.55
N GLU A 61 21.30 -16.32 3.80
CA GLU A 61 20.42 -16.42 2.64
C GLU A 61 20.80 -15.41 1.55
N ARG A 62 20.58 -15.83 0.31
CA ARG A 62 20.63 -15.01 -0.89
C ARG A 62 19.22 -14.76 -1.38
N GLU A 63 18.90 -13.49 -1.61
CA GLU A 63 17.60 -13.05 -2.09
C GLU A 63 17.66 -12.72 -3.59
N VAL A 64 16.62 -13.12 -4.33
CA VAL A 64 16.38 -12.69 -5.71
C VAL A 64 15.29 -11.63 -5.66
N ASN A 65 15.68 -10.39 -5.97
CA ASN A 65 14.84 -9.21 -5.84
C ASN A 65 14.53 -8.62 -7.22
N VAL A 66 13.27 -8.24 -7.43
CA VAL A 66 12.79 -7.49 -8.58
C VAL A 66 12.49 -6.06 -8.16
N ILE A 67 12.87 -5.10 -9.00
CA ILE A 67 12.65 -3.68 -8.75
C ILE A 67 11.46 -3.21 -9.60
N CYS A 68 10.41 -2.76 -8.93
CA CYS A 68 9.25 -2.10 -9.51
C CYS A 68 9.44 -0.58 -9.37
N ARG A 69 9.70 0.12 -10.48
CA ARG A 69 9.92 1.57 -10.48
C ARG A 69 8.58 2.30 -10.42
N GLN A 70 8.61 3.57 -10.02
CA GLN A 70 7.43 4.42 -9.95
C GLN A 70 6.55 4.41 -11.21
N GLN A 71 7.18 4.37 -12.39
CA GLN A 71 6.49 4.34 -13.68
C GLN A 71 5.75 3.03 -13.98
N ASP A 72 6.09 1.94 -13.27
CA ASP A 72 5.56 0.59 -13.47
C ASP A 72 4.62 0.19 -12.30
N TRP A 73 4.26 1.14 -11.42
CA TRP A 73 3.41 0.88 -10.24
C TRP A 73 1.98 0.47 -10.60
N ASP A 74 1.53 0.82 -11.80
CA ASP A 74 0.26 0.40 -12.40
C ASP A 74 0.20 -1.11 -12.68
N GLU A 75 1.35 -1.75 -12.88
CA GLU A 75 1.45 -3.20 -13.09
C GLU A 75 1.62 -4.00 -11.79
N LEU A 76 1.67 -3.31 -10.64
CA LEU A 76 1.72 -3.95 -9.34
C LEU A 76 0.31 -4.42 -8.95
N GLU A 77 0.18 -5.61 -8.38
CA GLU A 77 -1.07 -6.12 -7.84
C GLU A 77 -0.89 -6.49 -6.37
N ILE A 78 -1.88 -6.12 -5.55
CA ILE A 78 -1.87 -6.35 -4.10
C ILE A 78 -3.13 -7.15 -3.74
N GLU A 79 -3.03 -8.05 -2.76
CA GLU A 79 -4.20 -8.76 -2.26
C GLU A 79 -5.15 -7.83 -1.47
N ASP A 80 -6.42 -7.84 -1.88
CA ASP A 80 -7.49 -6.93 -1.46
C ASP A 80 -7.82 -6.99 0.05
N THR A 81 -7.44 -8.09 0.72
CA THR A 81 -7.67 -8.31 2.16
C THR A 81 -6.95 -7.30 3.07
N HIS A 82 -5.96 -6.57 2.55
CA HIS A 82 -5.17 -5.60 3.31
C HIS A 82 -5.59 -4.14 3.09
N PHE A 83 -6.49 -3.85 2.14
CA PHE A 83 -7.09 -2.52 1.96
C PHE A 83 -8.19 -2.25 2.98
N GLN A 84 -7.82 -2.19 4.27
CA GLN A 84 -8.66 -1.47 5.21
C GLN A 84 -8.42 0.01 4.97
N ASN A 85 -9.43 0.69 4.42
CA ASN A 85 -9.53 2.14 4.36
C ASN A 85 -9.64 2.70 5.78
N LYS A 86 -8.56 2.57 6.57
CA LYS A 86 -8.46 3.09 7.93
C LYS A 86 -8.41 4.60 7.75
N ARG A 87 -9.50 5.28 8.14
CA ARG A 87 -9.52 6.74 8.28
C ARG A 87 -8.29 7.14 9.10
N ASN A 88 -7.32 7.78 8.44
CA ASN A 88 -6.11 8.31 9.10
C ASN A 88 -6.45 9.39 10.14
N TYR A 89 -7.66 9.93 10.09
CA TYR A 89 -8.15 10.94 11.03
C TYR A 89 -8.78 10.28 12.26
N ARG A 90 -8.12 10.42 13.42
CA ARG A 90 -8.63 10.01 14.74
C ARG A 90 -9.31 11.15 15.51
N GLY A 91 -9.37 12.36 14.95
CA GLY A 91 -10.00 13.52 15.57
C GLY A 91 -11.53 13.51 15.43
N LYS A 92 -12.23 14.34 16.20
CA LYS A 92 -13.60 14.74 15.86
C LYS A 92 -13.52 15.75 14.73
N THR A 93 -14.25 15.53 13.64
CA THR A 93 -14.41 16.54 12.59
C THR A 93 -15.44 17.53 13.13
N ASN A 94 -14.98 18.58 13.81
CA ASN A 94 -15.86 19.71 14.10
C ASN A 94 -15.99 20.49 12.79
N ASP A 95 -16.96 20.07 11.97
CA ASP A 95 -17.38 20.80 10.78
C ASP A 95 -17.93 22.17 11.23
N HIS A 96 -17.05 23.15 11.26
CA HIS A 96 -17.30 24.55 11.59
C HIS A 96 -17.65 24.86 13.07
N PRO A 97 -17.19 26.01 13.60
CA PRO A 97 -17.39 26.44 15.00
C PRO A 97 -18.86 26.72 15.39
N GLY A 98 -19.84 26.36 14.54
CA GLY A 98 -21.27 26.58 14.76
C GLY A 98 -22.09 25.32 15.03
N ASN A 99 -21.52 24.11 14.88
CA ASN A 99 -22.29 22.86 15.03
C ASN A 99 -22.68 22.56 16.49
N GLU A 100 -22.07 23.23 17.47
CA GLU A 100 -22.41 23.16 18.89
C GLU A 100 -23.69 23.94 19.24
N MET A 101 -24.16 24.84 18.35
CA MET A 101 -25.37 25.64 18.55
C MET A 101 -26.61 25.08 17.83
N LEU A 102 -26.47 23.97 17.10
CA LEU A 102 -27.62 23.34 16.45
C LEU A 102 -28.44 22.58 17.49
N PRO A 103 -29.77 22.80 17.54
CA PRO A 103 -30.62 22.04 18.45
C PRO A 103 -30.55 20.55 18.11
N PRO A 104 -30.58 19.66 19.13
CA PRO A 104 -30.53 18.23 18.92
C PRO A 104 -31.71 17.78 18.06
N ILE A 105 -31.45 16.80 17.17
CA ILE A 105 -32.40 16.26 16.18
C ILE A 105 -33.74 15.78 16.77
N ASN A 106 -33.78 15.50 18.07
CA ASN A 106 -34.99 15.04 18.76
C ASN A 106 -36.02 16.14 19.06
N GLU A 107 -35.76 17.40 18.70
CA GLU A 107 -36.71 18.52 18.83
C GLU A 107 -36.98 19.21 17.48
N ARG A 108 -37.21 18.41 16.42
CA ARG A 108 -37.73 18.90 15.13
C ARG A 108 -39.22 18.62 14.98
#